data_AF-A0A4Q1ZZ66-F1
#
_entry.id   AF-A0A4Q1ZZ66-F1
#
_cell.length_a   1.000
_cell.length_b   1.000
_cell.length_c   1.000
_cell.angle_alpha   90.00
_cell.angle_beta   90.00
_cell.angle_gamma   90.00
#
_symmetry.space_group_name_H-M   'P 1'
#
loop_
_entity.id
_entity.type
_entity.pdbx_description
1 polymer ?
#
loop_
_entity_poly.entity_id
_entity_poly.type
_entity_poly.pdbx_seq_one_letter_code
_entity_poly.pdbx_strand_id
1 'polypeptide(L)'
;MNEVRQTILTTSRLVVIVNALAIGVVTILFSRPMPYVLGIVFGSLIGMLNFYELAITLEKSVKMHPGKANRYATIKYMVRFLLTAVVLFIAIRSPQLHVLGAVFGLLSIKFVVYAMNLLNDKEFYKKIFVRKEE
;
A
#
# COMPACT_ATOMS: atom_id res chain seq x y z
N MET A 1 -21.00 -2.79 4.25
CA MET A 1 -20.18 -1.71 4.83
C MET A 1 -19.28 -2.19 5.97
N ASN A 2 -19.75 -3.10 6.83
CA ASN A 2 -18.95 -3.65 7.93
C ASN A 2 -17.74 -4.47 7.44
N GLU A 3 -17.88 -5.26 6.38
CA GLU A 3 -16.76 -6.08 5.87
C GLU A 3 -15.62 -5.24 5.28
N VAL A 4 -15.93 -4.26 4.43
CA VAL A 4 -14.88 -3.36 3.86
C VAL A 4 -14.15 -2.60 4.97
N ARG A 5 -14.88 -2.13 5.99
CA ARG A 5 -14.27 -1.48 7.17
C ARG A 5 -13.40 -2.45 7.96
N GLN A 6 -13.83 -3.68 8.16
CA GLN A 6 -13.04 -4.74 8.81
C GLN A 6 -11.74 -5.00 8.04
N THR A 7 -11.80 -5.13 6.71
CA THR A 7 -10.61 -5.32 5.87
C THR A 7 -9.65 -4.15 6.01
N ILE A 8 -10.14 -2.91 5.92
CA ILE A 8 -9.29 -1.72 6.07
C ILE A 8 -8.61 -1.67 7.44
N LEU A 9 -9.35 -1.95 8.51
CA LEU A 9 -8.80 -1.96 9.87
C LEU A 9 -7.75 -3.06 10.04
N THR A 10 -8.03 -4.28 9.57
CA THR A 10 -7.08 -5.41 9.64
C THR A 10 -5.81 -5.13 8.84
N THR A 11 -5.95 -4.66 7.59
CA THR A 11 -4.80 -4.27 6.75
C THR A 11 -4.02 -3.13 7.41
N SER A 12 -4.69 -2.11 7.96
CA SER A 12 -4.00 -0.99 8.60
C SER A 12 -3.16 -1.41 9.81
N ARG A 13 -3.71 -2.29 10.66
CA ARG A 13 -2.99 -2.84 11.82
C ARG A 13 -1.76 -3.63 11.40
N LEU A 14 -1.89 -4.49 10.40
CA LEU A 14 -0.78 -5.28 9.88
C LEU A 14 0.31 -4.39 9.26
N VAL A 15 -0.07 -3.35 8.52
CA VAL A 15 0.88 -2.37 7.97
C VAL A 15 1.66 -1.66 9.08
N VAL A 16 0.99 -1.27 10.17
CA VAL A 16 1.67 -0.66 11.32
C VAL A 16 2.67 -1.62 11.94
N ILE A 17 2.31 -2.90 12.11
CA ILE A 17 3.22 -3.93 12.65
C ILE A 17 4.42 -4.14 11.71
N VAL A 18 4.20 -4.29 10.41
CA VAL A 18 5.27 -4.48 9.41
C VAL A 18 6.21 -3.27 9.38
N ASN A 19 5.66 -2.05 9.40
CA ASN A 19 6.46 -0.84 9.44
C ASN A 19 7.24 -0.69 10.76
N ALA A 20 6.66 -1.07 11.91
CA ALA A 20 7.35 -1.07 13.20
C ALA A 20 8.54 -2.04 13.21
N LEU A 21 8.36 -3.24 12.65
CA LEU A 21 9.45 -4.22 12.47
C LEU A 21 10.53 -3.68 11.53
N ALA A 22 10.14 -3.08 10.40
CA ALA A 22 11.08 -2.48 9.46
C ALA A 22 11.88 -1.34 10.10
N ILE A 23 11.24 -0.49 10.90
CA ILE A 23 11.90 0.55 11.69
C ILE A 23 12.93 -0.07 12.65
N GLY A 24 12.57 -1.12 13.39
CA GLY A 24 13.49 -1.83 14.28
C GLY A 24 14.72 -2.36 13.56
N VAL A 25 14.54 -3.00 12.40
CA VAL A 25 15.63 -3.51 11.56
C VAL A 25 16.55 -2.38 11.08
N VAL A 26 15.97 -1.27 10.62
CA VAL A 26 16.72 -0.10 10.14
C VAL A 26 17.52 0.55 11.28
N THR A 27 16.97 0.62 12.49
CA THR A 27 17.68 1.19 13.65
C THR A 27 18.90 0.37 14.08
N ILE A 28 18.92 -0.93 13.79
CA ILE A 28 20.04 -1.82 14.10
C ILE A 28 21.09 -1.78 12.99
N LEU A 29 20.67 -1.73 11.72
CA LEU A 29 21.57 -1.81 10.56
C LEU A 29 22.27 -0.49 10.21
N PHE A 30 21.67 0.66 10.51
CA PHE A 30 22.16 1.97 10.06
C PHE A 30 22.49 2.90 11.24
N SER A 31 23.67 3.54 11.20
CA SER A 31 24.10 4.50 12.23
C SER A 31 23.29 5.80 12.26
N ARG A 32 22.59 6.15 11.16
CA ARG A 32 21.67 7.29 11.08
C ARG A 32 20.30 6.83 10.60
N PRO A 33 19.47 6.24 11.48
CA PRO A 33 18.20 5.65 11.07
C PRO A 33 17.08 6.68 10.86
N MET A 34 17.20 7.88 11.45
CA MET A 34 16.13 8.89 11.47
C MET A 34 15.56 9.21 10.07
N PRO A 35 16.38 9.42 9.02
CA PRO A 35 15.85 9.71 7.69
C PRO A 35 15.08 8.55 7.06
N TYR A 36 15.47 7.31 7.37
CA TYR A 36 14.76 6.12 6.90
C TYR A 36 13.44 5.94 7.64
N VAL A 37 13.41 6.15 8.95
CA VAL A 37 12.19 6.07 9.76
C VAL A 37 11.16 7.09 9.29
N LEU A 38 11.56 8.34 9.10
CA LEU A 38 10.70 9.39 8.55
C LEU A 38 10.21 9.04 7.15
N GLY A 39 11.09 8.49 6.31
CA GLY A 39 10.72 7.91 5.02
C GLY A 39 9.61 6.86 5.14
N ILE A 40 9.82 5.83 5.95
CA ILE A 40 8.86 4.72 6.13
C ILE A 40 7.51 5.24 6.62
N VAL A 41 7.51 6.11 7.65
CA VAL A 41 6.27 6.67 8.20
C VAL A 41 5.55 7.49 7.14
N PHE A 42 6.24 8.42 6.48
CA PHE A 42 5.65 9.29 5.47
C PHE A 42 5.11 8.50 4.26
N GLY A 43 5.90 7.57 3.73
CA GLY A 43 5.49 6.69 2.64
C GLY A 43 4.28 5.85 3.01
N SER A 44 4.24 5.32 4.24
CA SER A 44 3.12 4.49 4.71
C SER A 44 1.82 5.25 4.88
N LEU A 45 1.87 6.51 5.34
CA LEU A 45 0.68 7.36 5.44
C LEU A 45 0.02 7.57 4.08
N ILE A 46 0.83 7.87 3.06
CA ILE A 46 0.31 8.07 1.70
C ILE A 46 -0.09 6.76 1.04
N GLY A 47 0.63 5.66 1.31
CA GLY A 47 0.20 4.32 0.92
C GLY A 47 -1.18 3.97 1.48
N MET A 48 -1.42 4.29 2.76
CA MET A 48 -2.70 4.06 3.43
C MET A 48 -3.81 4.95 2.87
N LEU A 49 -3.52 6.21 2.56
CA LEU A 49 -4.46 7.11 1.89
C LEU A 49 -4.86 6.57 0.51
N ASN A 50 -3.89 6.15 -0.30
CA ASN A 50 -4.12 5.56 -1.64
C ASN A 50 -4.97 4.28 -1.57
N PHE A 51 -4.76 3.46 -0.54
CA PHE A 51 -5.54 2.24 -0.30
C PHE A 51 -6.98 2.57 0.14
N TYR A 52 -7.16 3.55 1.02
CA TYR A 52 -8.49 4.01 1.40
C TYR A 52 -9.26 4.58 0.21
N GLU A 53 -8.59 5.39 -0.62
CA GLU A 53 -9.15 5.91 -1.86
C GLU A 53 -9.56 4.77 -2.81
N LEU A 54 -8.75 3.70 -2.90
CA LEU A 54 -9.10 2.52 -3.69
C LEU A 54 -10.40 1.88 -3.20
N ALA A 55 -10.53 1.65 -1.90
CA ALA A 55 -11.72 1.02 -1.32
C ALA A 55 -12.99 1.82 -1.62
N ILE A 56 -12.95 3.15 -1.43
CA ILE A 56 -14.09 4.03 -1.76
C ILE A 56 -14.38 4.01 -3.26
N THR A 57 -13.33 4.03 -4.09
CA THR A 57 -13.49 4.09 -5.54
C THR A 57 -14.17 2.83 -6.05
N LEU A 58 -13.76 1.66 -5.57
CA LEU A 58 -14.36 0.37 -5.90
C LEU A 58 -15.83 0.31 -5.45
N GLU A 59 -16.13 0.72 -4.20
CA GLU A 59 -17.50 0.70 -3.70
C GLU A 59 -18.43 1.60 -4.53
N LYS A 60 -17.94 2.78 -4.93
CA LYS A 60 -18.71 3.72 -5.74
C LYS A 60 -18.82 3.28 -7.20
N SER A 61 -17.76 2.73 -7.80
CA SER A 61 -17.76 2.36 -9.21
C SER A 61 -18.71 1.22 -9.53
N VAL A 62 -18.84 0.23 -8.62
CA VAL A 62 -19.75 -0.91 -8.79
C VAL A 62 -21.23 -0.48 -8.83
N LYS A 63 -21.55 0.68 -8.22
CA LYS A 63 -22.92 1.23 -8.18
C LYS A 63 -23.20 2.23 -9.31
N MET A 64 -22.21 2.56 -10.15
CA MET A 64 -22.34 3.56 -11.22
C MET A 64 -22.64 2.92 -12.59
N HIS A 65 -23.35 3.66 -13.44
CA HIS A 65 -23.53 3.28 -14.84
C HIS A 65 -22.17 3.21 -15.57
N PRO A 66 -21.97 2.25 -16.50
CA PRO A 66 -20.66 1.94 -17.08
C PRO A 66 -19.92 3.14 -17.69
N GLY A 67 -20.64 4.02 -18.39
CA GLY A 67 -20.06 5.22 -19.00
C GLY A 67 -19.53 6.25 -17.98
N LYS A 68 -20.15 6.34 -16.80
CA LYS A 68 -19.69 7.22 -15.71
C LYS A 68 -18.62 6.56 -14.85
N ALA A 69 -18.70 5.23 -14.69
CA ALA A 69 -17.73 4.45 -13.92
C ALA A 69 -16.31 4.55 -14.51
N ASN A 70 -16.19 4.52 -15.85
CA ASN A 70 -14.88 4.57 -16.51
C ASN A 70 -14.19 5.92 -16.28
N ARG A 71 -14.89 7.04 -16.54
CA ARG A 71 -14.35 8.38 -16.28
C ARG A 71 -13.99 8.60 -14.80
N TYR A 72 -14.83 8.13 -13.89
CA TYR A 72 -14.57 8.22 -12.45
C TYR A 72 -13.31 7.43 -12.05
N ALA A 73 -13.14 6.21 -12.56
CA ALA A 73 -11.96 5.40 -12.34
C ALA A 73 -10.69 6.09 -12.89
N THR A 74 -10.72 6.63 -14.11
CA THR A 74 -9.58 7.33 -14.71
C THR A 74 -9.11 8.51 -13.86
N ILE A 75 -10.03 9.36 -13.41
CA ILE A 75 -9.69 10.51 -12.55
C ILE A 75 -9.05 10.03 -11.24
N LYS A 76 -9.60 8.96 -10.65
CA LYS A 76 -9.06 8.38 -9.41
C LYS A 76 -7.68 7.77 -9.59
N TYR A 77 -7.40 7.16 -10.75
CA TYR A 77 -6.04 6.72 -11.08
C TYR A 77 -5.07 7.89 -11.21
N MET A 78 -5.47 8.99 -11.86
CA MET A 78 -4.62 10.19 -11.95
C MET A 78 -4.29 10.77 -10.58
N VAL A 79 -5.26 10.85 -9.67
CA VAL A 79 -5.03 11.31 -8.28
C VAL A 79 -4.02 10.43 -7.58
N ARG A 80 -4.14 9.10 -7.69
CA ARG A 80 -3.19 8.15 -7.10
C ARG A 80 -1.76 8.33 -7.64
N PHE A 81 -1.62 8.55 -8.95
CA PHE A 81 -0.32 8.83 -9.56
C PHE A 81 0.26 10.15 -9.07
N LEU A 82 -0.56 11.21 -8.96
CA LEU A 82 -0.12 12.49 -8.45
C LEU A 82 0.34 12.39 -6.99
N LEU A 83 -0.42 11.71 -6.12
CA LEU A 83 -0.04 11.47 -4.72
C LEU A 83 1.28 10.71 -4.62
N THR A 84 1.47 9.69 -5.45
CA THR A 84 2.71 8.92 -5.50
C THR A 84 3.90 9.77 -5.97
N ALA A 85 3.70 10.58 -7.02
CA ALA A 85 4.72 11.47 -7.54
C ALA A 85 5.13 12.54 -6.51
N VAL A 86 4.16 13.14 -5.81
CA VAL A 86 4.42 14.12 -4.75
C VAL A 86 5.25 13.50 -3.62
N VAL A 87 4.94 12.27 -3.20
CA VAL A 87 5.73 11.57 -2.17
C VAL A 87 7.16 11.35 -2.61
N LEU A 88 7.36 10.83 -3.82
CA LEU A 88 8.71 10.58 -4.34
C LEU A 88 9.48 11.90 -4.51
N PHE A 89 8.81 12.96 -4.99
CA PHE A 89 9.41 14.27 -5.14
C PHE A 89 9.86 14.85 -3.78
N ILE A 90 9.01 14.80 -2.76
CA ILE A 90 9.34 15.24 -1.40
C ILE A 90 10.48 14.40 -0.82
N ALA A 91 10.44 13.08 -1.03
CA ALA A 91 11.47 12.17 -0.54
C ALA A 91 12.84 12.42 -1.19
N ILE A 92 12.88 12.80 -2.47
CA ILE A 92 14.12 13.16 -3.17
C ILE A 92 14.62 14.54 -2.74
N ARG A 93 13.72 15.50 -2.54
CA ARG A 93 14.08 16.89 -2.27
C ARG A 93 14.48 17.14 -0.82
N SER A 94 13.96 16.34 0.11
CA SER A 94 14.20 16.49 1.54
C SER A 94 15.42 15.68 2.00
N PRO A 95 16.48 16.32 2.52
CA PRO A 95 17.63 15.61 3.10
C PRO A 95 17.27 14.85 4.39
N GLN A 96 16.08 15.12 4.94
CA GLN A 96 15.56 14.46 6.14
C GLN A 96 14.77 13.18 5.83
N LEU A 97 14.44 12.91 4.55
CA LEU A 97 13.75 11.69 4.15
C LEU A 97 14.64 10.85 3.26
N HIS A 98 14.83 9.60 3.63
CA HIS A 98 15.49 8.65 2.75
C HIS A 98 14.48 8.08 1.75
N VAL A 99 14.77 8.20 0.45
CA VAL A 99 13.90 7.72 -0.63
C VAL A 99 13.56 6.23 -0.47
N LEU A 100 14.54 5.39 -0.11
CA LEU A 100 14.30 3.96 0.12
C LEU A 100 13.28 3.70 1.24
N GLY A 101 13.32 4.50 2.32
CA GLY A 101 12.35 4.39 3.40
C GLY A 101 10.94 4.76 2.92
N ALA A 102 10.82 5.85 2.16
CA ALA A 102 9.54 6.28 1.58
C ALA A 102 8.95 5.26 0.61
N VAL A 103 9.76 4.69 -0.27
CA VAL A 103 9.34 3.63 -1.20
C VAL A 103 8.90 2.39 -0.42
N PHE A 104 9.64 1.98 0.60
CA PHE A 104 9.27 0.84 1.44
C PHE A 104 7.93 1.08 2.14
N GLY A 105 7.75 2.22 2.78
CA GLY A 105 6.49 2.59 3.44
C GLY A 105 5.31 2.64 2.46
N LEU A 106 5.51 3.19 1.26
CA LEU A 106 4.47 3.25 0.23
C LEU A 106 4.05 1.85 -0.27
N LEU A 107 5.00 0.94 -0.40
CA LEU A 107 4.76 -0.42 -0.89
C LEU A 107 4.30 -1.38 0.21
N SER A 108 4.57 -1.10 1.48
CA SER A 108 4.28 -2.02 2.59
C SER A 108 2.80 -2.40 2.67
N ILE A 109 1.90 -1.46 2.34
CA ILE A 109 0.47 -1.78 2.25
C ILE A 109 0.12 -2.77 1.14
N LYS A 110 0.77 -2.68 -0.03
CA LYS A 110 0.56 -3.63 -1.12
C LYS A 110 1.07 -5.01 -0.72
N PHE A 111 2.23 -5.08 -0.09
CA PHE A 111 2.79 -6.34 0.43
C PHE A 111 1.86 -6.99 1.45
N VAL A 112 1.34 -6.22 2.41
CA VAL A 112 0.38 -6.74 3.40
C VAL A 112 -0.89 -7.25 2.73
N VAL A 113 -1.47 -6.51 1.80
CA VAL A 113 -2.69 -6.94 1.08
C VAL A 113 -2.42 -8.22 0.28
N TYR A 114 -1.30 -8.31 -0.44
CA TYR A 114 -0.93 -9.52 -1.17
C TYR A 114 -0.67 -10.69 -0.25
N ALA A 115 0.04 -10.49 0.86
CA ALA A 115 0.31 -11.53 1.84
C ALA A 115 -0.99 -12.05 2.49
N MET A 116 -1.90 -11.15 2.87
CA MET A 116 -3.22 -11.51 3.38
C MET A 116 -3.99 -12.36 2.35
N ASN A 117 -3.97 -11.95 1.08
CA ASN A 117 -4.67 -12.68 0.03
C ASN A 117 -4.04 -14.07 -0.20
N LEU A 118 -2.71 -14.14 -0.31
CA LEU A 118 -1.95 -15.38 -0.49
C LEU A 118 -2.14 -16.37 0.67
N LEU A 119 -2.13 -15.89 1.92
CA LEU A 119 -2.28 -16.74 3.10
C LEU A 119 -3.71 -17.25 3.30
N ASN A 120 -4.70 -16.47 2.87
CA ASN A 120 -6.10 -16.85 2.96
C ASN A 120 -6.50 -17.83 1.84
N ASP A 121 -5.83 -17.73 0.68
CA ASP A 121 -6.14 -18.50 -0.52
C ASP A 121 -5.25 -19.75 -0.63
N LYS A 122 -5.39 -20.69 0.32
CA LYS A 122 -4.73 -22.03 0.24
C LYS A 122 -5.02 -22.76 -1.08
N GLU A 123 -6.12 -22.42 -1.77
CA GLU A 123 -6.43 -22.93 -3.13
C GLU A 123 -5.59 -22.27 -4.24
N PHE A 124 -5.16 -21.02 -4.09
CA PHE A 124 -4.32 -20.32 -5.06
C PHE A 124 -2.97 -21.01 -5.26
N TYR A 125 -2.36 -21.50 -4.17
CA TYR A 125 -1.13 -22.30 -4.23
C TYR A 125 -1.33 -23.62 -4.99
N LYS A 126 -2.48 -24.28 -4.80
CA LYS A 126 -2.82 -25.51 -5.50
C LYS A 126 -2.94 -25.28 -7.01
N LYS A 127 -3.55 -24.17 -7.45
CA LYS A 127 -3.69 -23.84 -8.87
C LYS A 127 -2.39 -23.42 -9.57
N ILE A 128 -1.47 -22.76 -8.86
CA ILE A 128 -0.15 -22.40 -9.44
C ILE A 128 0.74 -23.62 -9.63
N PHE A 129 0.74 -24.57 -8.69
CA PHE A 129 1.55 -25.78 -8.81
C PHE A 129 0.93 -26.80 -9.78
N VAL A 130 -0.40 -26.95 -9.82
CA VAL A 130 -1.07 -27.88 -10.74
C VAL A 130 -0.93 -27.45 -12.21
N ARG A 131 -0.83 -26.15 -12.51
CA ARG A 131 -0.65 -25.67 -13.88
C ARG A 131 0.76 -25.95 -14.47
N LYS A 132 1.71 -26.43 -13.66
CA LYS A 132 3.06 -26.79 -14.14
C LYS A 132 3.19 -28.26 -14.54
N GLU A 133 2.16 -29.08 -14.31
CA GLU A 133 2.14 -30.51 -14.62
C GLU A 133 1.24 -30.88 -15.82
N GLU A 134 0.61 -29.89 -16.47
CA GLU A 134 -0.06 -30.02 -17.78
C GLU A 134 0.80 -29.40 -18.89
#